data_AF-A0A2E7BBV9-F1
#
_entry.id   AF-A0A2E7BBV9-F1
#
_cell.length_a   1.000
_cell.length_b   1.000
_cell.length_c   1.000
_cell.angle_alpha   90.00
_cell.angle_beta   90.00
_cell.angle_gamma   90.00
#
_symmetry.space_group_name_H-M   'P 1'
#
loop_
_entity.id
_entity.type
_entity.pdbx_description
1 polymer ?
#
loop_
_entity_poly.entity_id
_entity_poly.type
_entity_poly.pdbx_seq_one_letter_code
_entity_poly.pdbx_strand_id
1 'polypeptide(L)'
;MENSMWLAPRFGFKGDSVFSEGGELVRRTISDTNFVTVWVIAAYLIFELSVYFLELDLKSVFDGWVLLTPLMAILLGFLPGCGPQVLVTTMYLSGIIPLSAQIGNALSNDGDALFPAIAIAPRVAIVATFYSAVPALILAYGWLFLFEL
;
A
#
# COMPACT_ATOMS: atom_id res chain seq x y z
N MET A 1 16.83 -37.47 5.55
CA MET A 1 17.81 -36.91 6.50
C MET A 1 17.96 -35.43 6.13
N GLU A 2 16.95 -34.59 6.32
CA GLU A 2 16.36 -34.08 7.57
C GLU A 2 16.86 -32.64 7.85
N ASN A 3 15.90 -31.73 7.85
CA ASN A 3 15.85 -30.40 8.46
C ASN A 3 17.08 -29.48 8.45
N SER A 4 17.00 -28.42 7.63
CA SER A 4 17.43 -27.08 8.05
C SER A 4 16.37 -26.03 7.68
N MET A 5 15.12 -26.37 7.97
CA MET A 5 14.05 -25.39 8.16
C MET A 5 14.17 -24.94 9.62
N TRP A 6 14.34 -23.64 9.86
CA TRP A 6 14.53 -22.99 11.18
C TRP A 6 15.91 -23.09 11.82
N LEU A 7 16.81 -22.15 11.49
CA LEU A 7 17.84 -21.71 12.41
C LEU A 7 17.38 -20.41 13.08
N ALA A 8 17.03 -20.54 14.36
CA ALA A 8 16.78 -19.43 15.28
C ALA A 8 17.91 -18.38 15.23
N PRO A 9 17.64 -17.10 15.52
CA PRO A 9 18.67 -16.09 15.57
C PRO A 9 19.65 -16.47 16.68
N ARG A 10 20.84 -16.91 16.30
CA ARG A 10 21.94 -17.10 17.26
C ARG A 10 22.27 -15.71 17.77
N PHE A 11 21.94 -15.46 19.03
CA PHE A 11 22.32 -14.25 19.76
C PHE A 11 23.86 -14.23 19.85
N GLY A 12 24.49 -13.67 18.82
CA GLY A 12 25.92 -13.63 18.63
C GLY A 12 26.28 -12.32 17.98
N PHE A 13 26.82 -11.41 18.79
CA PHE A 13 27.45 -10.14 18.38
C PHE A 13 28.75 -10.40 17.60
N LYS A 14 28.66 -11.10 16.47
CA LYS A 14 29.73 -11.17 15.49
C LYS A 14 29.08 -11.03 14.13
N GLY A 15 28.83 -9.77 13.77
CA GLY A 15 28.23 -9.39 12.50
C GLY A 15 28.92 -10.11 11.37
N ASP A 16 28.11 -10.83 10.59
CA ASP A 16 28.56 -11.64 9.49
C ASP A 16 29.33 -10.73 8.54
N SER A 17 30.59 -11.04 8.23
CA SER A 17 31.40 -10.31 7.25
C SER A 17 30.82 -10.33 5.83
N VAL A 18 29.69 -11.02 5.65
CA VAL A 18 28.86 -11.06 4.44
C VAL A 18 27.95 -9.82 4.33
N PHE A 19 27.64 -9.15 5.46
CA PHE A 19 26.94 -7.84 5.49
C PHE A 19 27.91 -6.64 5.36
N SER A 20 29.21 -6.90 5.17
CA SER A 20 30.30 -5.93 5.36
C SER A 20 30.99 -5.48 4.07
N GLU A 21 30.24 -5.00 3.10
CA GLU A 21 30.75 -3.97 2.17
C GLU A 21 29.77 -2.79 2.19
N GLY A 22 30.05 -1.78 3.03
CA GLY A 22 29.16 -0.60 3.17
C GLY A 22 28.84 0.09 1.83
N GLY A 23 29.69 -0.05 0.81
CA GLY A 23 29.43 0.42 -0.54
C GLY A 23 28.33 -0.35 -1.28
N GLU A 24 28.16 -1.65 -1.04
CA GLU A 24 27.13 -2.47 -1.69
C GLU A 24 25.76 -2.21 -1.07
N LEU A 25 25.67 -2.09 0.26
CA LEU A 25 24.42 -1.75 0.95
C LEU A 25 23.92 -0.36 0.54
N VAL A 26 24.81 0.65 0.54
CA VAL A 26 24.46 2.01 0.10
C VAL A 26 24.00 2.02 -1.36
N ARG A 27 24.65 1.27 -2.26
CA ARG A 27 24.23 1.16 -3.65
C ARG A 27 22.84 0.52 -3.80
N ARG A 28 22.54 -0.55 -3.05
CA ARG A 28 21.22 -1.19 -3.06
C ARG A 28 20.14 -0.24 -2.53
N THR A 29 20.38 0.40 -1.39
CA THR A 29 19.43 1.38 -0.82
C THR A 29 19.18 2.55 -1.78
N ILE A 30 20.22 3.07 -2.44
CA ILE A 30 20.07 4.14 -3.45
C ILE A 30 19.25 3.63 -4.64
N SER A 31 19.50 2.42 -5.11
CA SER A 31 18.76 1.82 -6.23
C SER A 31 17.28 1.63 -5.88
N ASP A 32 16.97 1.06 -4.72
CA ASP A 32 15.60 0.81 -4.28
C ASP A 32 14.86 2.13 -4.06
N THR A 33 15.50 3.10 -3.39
CA THR A 33 14.92 4.43 -3.18
C THR A 33 14.66 5.13 -4.51
N ASN A 34 15.62 5.11 -5.45
CA ASN A 34 15.45 5.74 -6.75
C ASN A 34 14.32 5.08 -7.57
N PHE A 35 14.24 3.74 -7.55
CA PHE A 35 13.17 3.00 -8.21
C PHE A 35 11.80 3.41 -7.67
N VAL A 36 11.62 3.40 -6.35
CA VAL A 36 10.36 3.80 -5.70
C VAL A 36 10.05 5.27 -6.00
N THR A 37 11.04 6.16 -5.91
CA THR A 37 10.83 7.60 -6.15
C THR A 37 10.37 7.87 -7.58
N VAL A 38 11.03 7.28 -8.60
CA VAL A 38 10.64 7.44 -10.01
C VAL A 38 9.26 6.84 -10.26
N TRP A 39 8.99 5.66 -9.72
CA TRP A 39 7.70 4.99 -9.86
C TRP A 39 6.55 5.83 -9.28
N VAL A 40 6.73 6.38 -8.07
CA VAL A 40 5.71 7.19 -7.39
C VAL A 40 5.45 8.48 -8.16
N ILE A 41 6.51 9.18 -8.60
CA ILE A 41 6.37 10.39 -9.42
C ILE A 41 5.60 10.06 -10.71
N ALA A 42 5.96 8.97 -11.40
CA ALA A 42 5.29 8.58 -12.64
C ALA A 42 3.81 8.24 -12.42
N ALA A 43 3.50 7.44 -11.39
CA ALA A 43 2.12 7.06 -11.06
C ALA A 43 1.27 8.28 -10.67
N TYR A 44 1.82 9.17 -9.83
CA TYR A 44 1.12 10.39 -9.41
C TYR A 44 0.90 11.34 -10.59
N LEU A 45 1.92 11.53 -11.44
CA LEU A 45 1.81 12.34 -12.64
C LEU A 45 0.74 11.78 -13.58
N ILE A 46 0.74 10.47 -13.86
CA ILE A 46 -0.29 9.85 -14.71
C ILE A 46 -1.68 10.07 -14.13
N PHE A 47 -1.86 9.88 -12.83
CA PHE A 47 -3.13 10.09 -12.17
C PHE A 47 -3.61 11.54 -12.29
N GLU A 48 -2.77 12.51 -11.89
CA GLU A 48 -3.11 13.93 -11.88
C GLU A 48 -3.37 14.45 -13.30
N LEU A 49 -2.54 14.03 -14.26
CA LEU A 49 -2.70 14.38 -15.67
C LEU A 49 -4.00 13.76 -16.24
N SER A 50 -4.35 12.54 -15.84
CA SER A 50 -5.62 11.92 -16.24
C SER A 50 -6.81 12.70 -15.70
N VAL A 51 -6.80 13.07 -14.42
CA VAL A 51 -7.86 13.89 -13.81
C VAL A 51 -7.97 15.26 -14.48
N TYR A 52 -6.83 15.90 -14.79
CA TYR A 52 -6.77 17.18 -15.47
C TYR A 52 -7.31 17.10 -16.90
N PHE A 53 -6.88 16.11 -17.69
CA PHE A 53 -7.32 15.97 -19.10
C PHE A 53 -8.75 15.47 -19.26
N LEU A 54 -9.22 14.63 -18.34
CA LEU A 54 -10.58 14.06 -18.39
C LEU A 54 -11.62 14.94 -17.68
N GLU A 55 -11.21 16.10 -17.13
CA GLU A 55 -12.06 17.02 -16.34
C GLU A 55 -12.93 16.26 -15.32
N LEU A 56 -12.36 15.23 -14.67
CA LEU A 56 -13.12 14.37 -13.76
C LEU A 56 -13.47 15.16 -12.50
N ASP A 57 -14.73 15.54 -12.38
CA ASP A 57 -15.28 16.04 -11.12
C ASP A 57 -15.46 14.86 -10.17
N LEU A 58 -14.36 14.46 -9.52
CA LEU A 58 -14.30 13.40 -8.51
C LEU A 58 -15.35 13.61 -7.42
N LYS A 59 -15.69 14.87 -7.13
CA LYS A 59 -16.69 15.21 -6.13
C LYS A 59 -18.08 14.71 -6.55
N SER A 60 -18.45 14.91 -7.82
CA SER A 60 -19.72 14.42 -8.39
C SER A 60 -19.78 12.89 -8.52
N VAL A 61 -18.65 12.22 -8.73
CA VAL A 61 -18.56 10.75 -8.87
C VAL A 61 -18.76 10.06 -7.51
N PHE A 62 -18.27 10.68 -6.44
CA PHE A 62 -18.42 10.15 -5.08
C PHE A 62 -19.69 10.66 -4.38
N ASP A 63 -20.37 11.68 -4.92
CA ASP A 63 -21.64 12.18 -4.40
C ASP A 63 -22.74 11.14 -4.54
N GLY A 64 -23.34 10.73 -3.42
CA GLY A 64 -24.35 9.66 -3.37
C GLY A 64 -23.82 8.22 -3.28
N TRP A 65 -22.49 8.01 -3.39
CA TRP A 65 -21.85 6.69 -3.32
C TRP A 65 -21.07 6.48 -2.01
N VAL A 66 -21.53 7.11 -0.92
CA VAL A 66 -20.90 7.08 0.41
C VAL A 66 -20.63 5.66 0.92
N LEU A 67 -21.50 4.69 0.60
CA LEU A 67 -21.32 3.29 0.98
C LEU A 67 -20.26 2.55 0.15
N LEU A 68 -19.96 3.03 -1.06
CA LEU A 68 -19.03 2.41 -2.00
C LEU A 68 -17.63 3.05 -1.93
N THR A 69 -17.52 4.26 -1.37
CA THR A 69 -16.22 4.94 -1.23
C THR A 69 -15.20 4.15 -0.40
N PRO A 70 -15.55 3.49 0.73
CA PRO A 70 -14.56 2.75 1.49
C PRO A 70 -14.13 1.47 0.79
N LEU A 71 -15.04 0.80 0.07
CA LEU A 71 -14.71 -0.37 -0.74
C LEU A 71 -13.73 -0.01 -1.86
N MET A 72 -13.98 1.07 -2.59
CA MET A 72 -13.09 1.56 -3.64
C MET A 72 -11.70 1.90 -3.08
N ALA A 73 -11.65 2.55 -1.91
CA ALA A 73 -10.39 2.90 -1.26
C ALA A 73 -9.61 1.66 -0.78
N ILE A 74 -10.29 0.61 -0.29
CA ILE A 74 -9.68 -0.68 0.06
C ILE A 74 -9.11 -1.37 -1.18
N LEU A 75 -9.87 -1.40 -2.28
CA LEU A 75 -9.40 -1.97 -3.55
C LEU A 75 -8.16 -1.24 -4.08
N LEU A 76 -8.12 0.09 -3.94
CA LEU A 76 -6.93 0.88 -4.25
C LEU A 76 -5.74 0.55 -3.34
N GLY A 77 -5.98 0.10 -2.11
CA GLY A 77 -4.93 -0.34 -1.18
C GLY A 77 -4.29 -1.67 -1.57
N PHE A 78 -4.97 -2.50 -2.37
CA PHE A 78 -4.39 -3.76 -2.88
C PHE A 78 -3.37 -3.51 -4.02
N LEU A 79 -3.34 -2.30 -4.58
CA LEU A 79 -2.35 -1.94 -5.58
C LEU A 79 -0.98 -1.75 -4.90
N PRO A 80 0.07 -2.46 -5.34
CA PRO A 80 1.37 -2.38 -4.71
C PRO A 80 1.97 -0.97 -4.83
N GLY A 81 2.65 -0.55 -3.77
CA GLY A 81 3.39 0.70 -3.69
C GLY A 81 2.74 1.78 -2.83
N CYS A 82 3.41 2.92 -2.67
CA CYS A 82 2.91 4.02 -1.84
C CYS A 82 2.06 5.05 -2.60
N GLY A 83 2.10 5.05 -3.94
CA GLY A 83 1.32 5.96 -4.79
C GLY A 83 -0.19 5.94 -4.53
N PRO A 84 -0.86 4.77 -4.55
CA PRO A 84 -2.29 4.67 -4.26
C PRO A 84 -2.67 5.21 -2.87
N GLN A 85 -1.84 4.97 -1.85
CA GLN A 85 -2.10 5.50 -0.51
C GLN A 85 -1.92 7.02 -0.43
N VAL A 86 -0.89 7.57 -1.09
CA VAL A 86 -0.70 9.03 -1.18
C VAL A 86 -1.91 9.66 -1.85
N LEU A 87 -2.40 9.05 -2.93
CA LEU A 87 -3.59 9.52 -3.64
C LEU A 87 -4.86 9.53 -2.77
N VAL A 88 -5.15 8.43 -2.08
CA VAL A 88 -6.32 8.38 -1.20
C VAL A 88 -6.19 9.40 -0.07
N THR A 89 -4.98 9.59 0.46
CA THR A 89 -4.71 10.59 1.51
C THR A 89 -4.93 12.02 0.99
N THR A 90 -4.51 12.36 -0.23
CA THR A 90 -4.77 13.69 -0.80
C THR A 90 -6.25 13.92 -1.06
N MET A 91 -6.98 12.90 -1.52
CA MET A 91 -8.45 12.97 -1.65
C MET A 91 -9.14 13.18 -0.30
N TYR A 92 -8.65 12.55 0.77
CA TYR A 92 -9.18 12.76 2.13
C TYR A 92 -8.90 14.18 2.63
N LEU A 93 -7.67 14.66 2.48
CA LEU A 93 -7.28 16.02 2.90
C LEU A 93 -8.00 17.12 2.12
N SER A 94 -8.36 16.86 0.85
CA SER A 94 -9.17 17.78 0.03
C SER A 94 -10.68 17.70 0.33
N GLY A 95 -11.11 16.78 1.21
CA GLY A 95 -12.50 16.60 1.58
C GLY A 95 -13.36 15.93 0.51
N ILE A 96 -12.74 15.23 -0.44
CA ILE A 96 -13.44 14.50 -1.53
C ILE A 96 -13.95 13.15 -1.02
N ILE A 97 -13.17 12.45 -0.19
CA ILE A 97 -13.54 11.16 0.40
C ILE A 97 -13.61 11.26 1.93
N PRO A 98 -14.44 10.41 2.57
CA PRO A 98 -14.59 10.42 4.02
C PRO A 98 -13.44 9.71 4.75
N LEU A 99 -13.40 9.83 6.09
CA LEU A 99 -12.35 9.21 6.92
C LEU A 99 -12.45 7.68 6.89
N SER A 100 -13.66 7.11 6.82
CA SER A 100 -13.85 5.66 6.64
C SER A 100 -13.09 5.10 5.44
N ALA A 101 -13.06 5.83 4.32
CA ALA A 101 -12.34 5.42 3.12
C ALA A 101 -10.82 5.45 3.32
N GLN A 102 -10.31 6.48 4.00
CA GLN A 102 -8.89 6.57 4.37
C GLN A 102 -8.49 5.43 5.32
N ILE A 103 -9.31 5.11 6.31
CA ILE A 103 -9.09 4.00 7.26
C ILE A 103 -9.00 2.67 6.50
N GLY A 104 -9.95 2.43 5.58
CA GLY A 104 -9.98 1.24 4.76
C GLY A 104 -8.71 1.08 3.93
N ASN A 105 -8.34 2.11 3.17
CA ASN A 105 -7.12 2.10 2.36
C ASN A 105 -5.87 1.84 3.23
N ALA A 106 -5.72 2.56 4.35
CA ALA A 106 -4.55 2.45 5.23
C ALA A 106 -4.37 1.06 5.84
N LEU A 107 -5.46 0.35 6.16
CA LEU A 107 -5.41 -1.00 6.71
C LEU A 107 -5.17 -2.07 5.64
N SER A 108 -5.70 -1.86 4.44
CA SER A 108 -5.56 -2.80 3.32
C SER A 108 -4.23 -2.72 2.58
N ASN A 109 -3.45 -1.65 2.80
CA ASN A 109 -2.25 -1.40 2.01
C ASN A 109 -1.04 -2.22 2.50
N ASP A 110 -0.58 -3.15 1.67
CA ASP A 110 0.61 -3.97 1.90
C ASP A 110 1.91 -3.27 1.43
N GLY A 111 1.82 -2.14 0.71
CA GLY A 111 2.94 -1.29 0.30
C GLY A 111 3.89 -1.94 -0.72
N ASP A 112 5.16 -1.52 -0.72
CA ASP A 112 6.18 -2.02 -1.66
C ASP A 112 6.57 -3.48 -1.40
N ALA A 113 6.30 -4.01 -0.20
CA ALA A 113 6.57 -5.40 0.17
C ALA A 113 5.76 -6.40 -0.67
N LEU A 114 4.65 -5.94 -1.26
CA LEU A 114 3.83 -6.74 -2.15
C LEU A 114 4.54 -7.05 -3.49
N PHE A 115 5.49 -6.23 -3.95
CA PHE A 115 6.22 -6.47 -5.21
C PHE A 115 7.07 -7.76 -5.14
N PRO A 116 7.99 -7.97 -4.16
CA PRO A 116 8.69 -9.24 -4.04
C PRO A 116 7.77 -10.41 -3.72
N ALA A 117 6.72 -10.19 -2.93
CA ALA A 117 5.78 -11.23 -2.55
C ALA A 117 5.05 -11.81 -3.77
N ILE A 118 4.58 -10.95 -4.68
CA ILE A 118 3.96 -11.37 -5.94
C ILE A 118 4.96 -12.10 -6.84
N ALA A 119 6.21 -11.63 -6.89
CA ALA A 119 7.26 -12.22 -7.74
C ALA A 119 7.69 -13.62 -7.28
N ILE A 120 7.78 -13.86 -5.96
CA ILE A 120 8.28 -15.12 -5.40
C ILE A 120 7.13 -16.12 -5.20
N ALA A 121 6.00 -15.67 -4.66
CA ALA A 121 4.91 -16.54 -4.23
C ALA A 121 3.54 -15.84 -4.37
N PRO A 122 2.98 -15.77 -5.59
CA PRO A 122 1.77 -14.99 -5.86
C PRO A 122 0.55 -15.50 -5.08
N ARG A 123 0.47 -16.81 -4.80
CA ARG A 123 -0.60 -17.37 -3.97
C ARG A 123 -0.54 -16.86 -2.53
N VAL A 124 0.67 -16.71 -1.97
CA VAL A 124 0.86 -16.22 -0.60
C VAL A 124 0.59 -14.72 -0.54
N ALA A 125 1.00 -13.96 -1.57
CA ALA A 125 0.69 -12.54 -1.68
C ALA A 125 -0.81 -12.28 -1.64
N ILE A 126 -1.62 -13.01 -2.42
CA ILE A 126 -3.08 -12.87 -2.40
C ILE A 126 -3.66 -13.18 -1.01
N VAL A 127 -3.20 -14.24 -0.35
CA VAL A 127 -3.68 -14.59 0.99
C VAL A 127 -3.32 -13.52 2.02
N ALA A 128 -2.11 -12.93 1.93
CA ALA A 128 -1.69 -11.84 2.78
C ALA A 128 -2.59 -10.61 2.61
N THR A 129 -2.86 -10.22 1.37
CA THR A 129 -3.78 -9.12 1.06
C THR A 129 -5.20 -9.39 1.54
N PHE A 130 -5.69 -10.64 1.48
CA PHE A 130 -6.98 -10.97 2.08
C PHE A 130 -6.97 -10.84 3.62
N TYR A 131 -5.83 -11.14 4.25
CA TYR A 131 -5.69 -11.05 5.70
C TYR A 131 -5.72 -9.58 6.19
N SER A 132 -5.22 -8.63 5.40
CA SER A 132 -5.34 -7.19 5.65
C SER A 132 -6.70 -6.62 5.20
N ALA A 133 -7.28 -7.16 4.12
CA ALA A 133 -8.59 -6.73 3.59
C ALA A 133 -9.76 -6.92 4.56
N VAL A 134 -9.81 -8.05 5.27
CA VAL A 134 -10.91 -8.36 6.20
C VAL A 134 -11.02 -7.35 7.35
N PRO A 135 -9.96 -7.09 8.14
CA PRO A 135 -10.01 -6.06 9.18
C PRO A 135 -10.20 -4.65 8.59
N ALA A 136 -9.66 -4.37 7.41
CA ALA A 136 -9.90 -3.10 6.71
C ALA A 136 -11.39 -2.87 6.44
N LEU A 137 -12.10 -3.86 5.88
CA LEU A 137 -13.54 -3.78 5.63
C LEU A 137 -14.33 -3.57 6.92
N ILE A 138 -14.03 -4.35 7.96
CA ILE A 138 -14.75 -4.26 9.24
C ILE A 138 -14.59 -2.87 9.86
N LEU A 139 -13.37 -2.35 9.92
CA LEU A 139 -13.09 -1.08 10.57
C LEU A 139 -13.54 0.12 9.73
N ALA A 140 -13.37 0.07 8.41
CA ALA A 140 -13.82 1.13 7.52
C ALA A 140 -15.34 1.27 7.53
N TYR A 141 -16.07 0.17 7.31
CA TYR A 141 -17.53 0.20 7.36
C TYR A 141 -18.05 0.45 8.78
N GLY A 142 -17.40 -0.10 9.80
CA GLY A 142 -17.73 0.20 11.20
C GLY A 142 -17.64 1.70 11.49
N TRP A 143 -16.59 2.36 11.01
CA TRP A 143 -16.45 3.82 11.13
C TRP A 143 -17.54 4.57 10.35
N LEU A 144 -17.77 4.16 9.09
CA LEU A 144 -18.80 4.75 8.24
C LEU A 144 -20.18 4.75 8.93
N PHE A 145 -20.61 3.61 9.47
CA PHE A 145 -21.93 3.46 10.10
C PHE A 145 -22.06 4.16 11.46
N LEU A 146 -20.95 4.36 12.19
CA LEU A 146 -20.98 4.97 13.52
C LEU A 146 -20.88 6.50 13.49
N PHE A 147 -20.18 7.07 12.50
CA PHE A 147 -19.79 8.49 12.52
C PHE A 147 -20.19 9.28 11.26
N GLU A 148 -20.39 8.63 10.13
CA GLU A 148 -20.54 9.31 8.82
C GLU A 148 -21.91 9.10 8.16
N LEU A 149 -22.75 8.24 8.74
CA LEU A 149 -24.17 8.02 8.43
C LEU A 149 -25.05 8.65 9.51
#